data_AF-A0A2M8DRP6-F1
#
_entry.id   AF-A0A2M8DRP6-F1
#
_cell.length_a   1.000
_cell.length_b   1.000
_cell.length_c   1.000
_cell.angle_alpha   90.00
_cell.angle_beta   90.00
_cell.angle_gamma   90.00
#
_symmetry.space_group_name_H-M   'P 1'
#
loop_
_entity.id
_entity.type
_entity.pdbx_description
1 polymer ?
#
loop_
_entity_poly.entity_id
_entity_poly.type
_entity_poly.pdbx_seq_one_letter_code
_entity_poly.pdbx_strand_id
1 'polypeptide(L)'
;MKKIFTLAILIFAFSLSVPSLSFAQGMMNFNNTSTQNDDGHTAREEAEGKEIWGKLQSGELKCEDLTDENFGALGEYFMGQMAGDSHEAMNNMMIAMLDEEGEEEMHVAMGKRMSNCEPNAAMPQNMMNGGMMQMMMGGGMMGNWSNSSALNNNFTNPMSMMNFG
;
A
#
# COMPACT_ATOMS: atom_id res chain seq x y z
N MET A 1 16.87 -36.21 36.78
CA MET A 1 16.51 -35.24 35.73
C MET A 1 15.12 -34.67 36.02
N LYS A 2 15.04 -33.65 36.88
CA LYS A 2 13.77 -33.01 37.33
C LYS A 2 14.01 -31.53 37.68
N LYS A 3 14.84 -30.83 36.90
CA LYS A 3 15.21 -29.41 37.16
C LYS A 3 15.02 -28.49 35.95
N ILE A 4 14.36 -28.97 34.88
CA ILE A 4 14.17 -28.19 33.65
C ILE A 4 12.76 -27.56 33.58
N PHE A 5 11.84 -27.94 34.47
CA PHE A 5 10.46 -27.45 34.44
C PHE A 5 10.19 -26.15 35.21
N THR A 6 11.19 -25.56 35.88
CA THR A 6 10.99 -24.35 36.70
C THR A 6 11.39 -23.04 36.01
N LEU A 7 11.78 -23.08 34.73
CA LEU A 7 12.19 -21.88 33.98
C LEU A 7 11.10 -21.33 33.02
N ALA A 8 10.01 -22.06 32.83
CA ALA A 8 8.94 -21.69 31.89
C ALA A 8 7.80 -20.85 32.49
N ILE A 9 7.83 -20.52 33.80
CA ILE A 9 6.71 -19.85 34.50
C ILE A 9 7.05 -18.40 34.91
N LEU A 10 8.29 -17.93 34.72
CA LEU A 10 8.69 -16.58 35.16
C LEU A 10 8.67 -15.50 34.06
N ILE A 11 8.33 -15.83 32.81
CA ILE A 11 8.27 -14.87 31.70
C ILE A 11 6.82 -14.47 31.36
N PHE A 12 5.81 -15.17 31.89
CA PHE A 12 4.40 -14.89 31.59
C PHE A 12 3.72 -13.92 32.56
N ALA A 13 4.46 -13.31 33.49
CA ALA A 13 3.92 -12.45 34.54
C ALA A 13 4.35 -10.97 34.45
N PHE A 14 4.85 -10.52 33.30
CA PHE A 14 5.35 -9.14 33.11
C PHE A 14 4.77 -8.45 31.86
N SER A 15 3.47 -8.63 31.61
CA SER A 15 2.73 -7.90 30.57
C SER A 15 1.46 -7.20 31.08
N LEU A 16 1.31 -7.06 32.40
CA LEU A 16 0.26 -6.27 33.05
C LEU A 16 0.83 -4.93 33.55
N SER A 17 1.08 -3.98 32.65
CA SER A 17 1.01 -2.53 32.91
C SER A 17 1.45 -1.73 31.68
N VAL A 18 0.50 -1.45 30.78
CA VAL A 18 0.56 -0.24 29.95
C VAL A 18 -0.63 0.63 30.34
N PRO A 19 -0.42 1.93 30.64
CA PRO A 19 -1.51 2.84 30.94
C PRO A 19 -2.38 3.03 29.68
N SER A 20 -3.68 2.81 29.83
CA SER A 20 -4.68 3.23 28.86
C SER A 20 -4.67 4.75 28.77
N LEU A 21 -4.10 5.29 27.69
CA LEU A 21 -4.25 6.71 27.37
C LEU A 21 -5.65 6.91 26.79
N SER A 22 -6.57 7.34 27.66
CA SER A 22 -7.84 7.92 27.22
C SER A 22 -7.57 9.32 26.66
N PHE A 23 -7.73 9.51 25.35
CA PHE A 23 -7.87 10.84 24.76
C PHE A 23 -9.33 11.08 24.41
N ALA A 24 -9.98 11.87 25.26
CA ALA A 24 -11.28 12.44 24.99
C ALA A 24 -11.13 13.68 24.09
N GLN A 25 -11.81 13.64 22.95
CA GLN A 25 -12.52 14.75 22.30
C GLN A 25 -11.69 15.90 21.67
N GLY A 26 -11.49 15.77 20.35
CA GLY A 26 -11.33 16.89 19.42
C GLY A 26 -12.50 16.86 18.43
N MET A 27 -13.26 17.95 18.40
CA MET A 27 -14.54 18.14 17.73
C MET A 27 -14.36 18.44 16.23
N MET A 28 -14.83 17.58 15.32
CA MET A 28 -15.35 17.95 13.99
C MET A 28 -16.39 16.94 13.50
N ASN A 29 -17.55 17.47 13.17
CA ASN A 29 -18.77 16.80 12.73
C ASN A 29 -18.71 16.47 11.24
N PHE A 30 -18.61 15.18 10.87
CA PHE A 30 -19.04 14.65 9.58
C PHE A 30 -19.67 13.27 9.77
N ASN A 31 -20.98 13.17 9.53
CA ASN A 31 -21.75 11.93 9.58
C ASN A 31 -21.30 11.00 8.44
N ASN A 32 -20.31 10.14 8.71
CA ASN A 32 -20.20 8.75 8.24
C ASN A 32 -18.99 8.11 8.95
N THR A 33 -19.20 7.55 10.14
CA THR A 33 -18.12 6.91 10.91
C THR A 33 -17.93 5.48 10.41
N SER A 34 -17.22 5.31 9.30
CA SER A 34 -16.29 4.19 9.23
C SER A 34 -15.19 4.51 10.25
N THR A 35 -15.11 3.72 11.30
CA THR A 35 -13.99 3.73 12.26
C THR A 35 -12.71 3.52 11.47
N GLN A 36 -12.05 4.63 11.11
CA GLN A 36 -10.70 4.68 10.57
C GLN A 36 -9.77 4.16 11.67
N ASN A 37 -9.38 2.90 11.56
CA ASN A 37 -8.30 2.34 12.34
C ASN A 37 -7.03 2.70 11.58
N ASP A 38 -6.37 3.80 11.98
CA ASP A 38 -4.95 4.02 11.68
C ASP A 38 -4.18 3.02 12.57
N ASP A 39 -4.20 1.75 12.16
CA ASP A 39 -3.40 0.68 12.78
C ASP A 39 -2.01 0.58 12.11
N GLY A 40 -1.68 1.55 11.24
CA GLY A 40 -0.46 1.57 10.44
C GLY A 40 -0.46 0.58 9.27
N HIS A 41 -1.62 0.08 8.83
CA HIS A 41 -1.75 -0.88 7.72
C HIS A 41 -0.95 -0.46 6.47
N THR A 42 -1.29 0.69 5.88
CA THR A 42 -0.69 1.19 4.64
C THR A 42 0.82 1.40 4.81
N ALA A 43 1.27 1.93 5.96
CA ALA A 43 2.70 2.12 6.21
C ALA A 43 3.47 0.79 6.32
N ARG A 44 2.84 -0.25 6.86
CA ARG A 44 3.42 -1.60 6.90
C ARG A 44 3.54 -2.18 5.48
N GLU A 45 2.49 -2.06 4.68
CA GLU A 45 2.45 -2.62 3.33
C GLU A 45 3.44 -1.92 2.39
N GLU A 46 3.57 -0.60 2.50
CA GLU A 46 4.61 0.15 1.78
C GLU A 46 6.02 -0.34 2.14
N ALA A 47 6.26 -0.67 3.41
CA ALA A 47 7.55 -1.17 3.86
C ALA A 47 7.84 -2.58 3.32
N GLU A 48 6.83 -3.46 3.31
CA GLU A 48 6.91 -4.79 2.71
C GLU A 48 7.19 -4.71 1.21
N GLY A 49 6.47 -3.84 0.50
CA GLY A 49 6.69 -3.58 -0.92
C GLY A 49 8.09 -3.03 -1.23
N LYS A 50 8.61 -2.13 -0.39
CA LYS A 50 9.97 -1.61 -0.52
C LYS A 50 11.02 -2.70 -0.38
N GLU A 51 10.84 -3.65 0.54
CA GLU A 51 11.74 -4.78 0.70
C GLU A 51 11.73 -5.69 -0.54
N ILE A 52 10.53 -6.04 -1.02
CA ILE A 52 10.36 -6.85 -2.25
C ILE A 52 11.01 -6.13 -3.44
N TRP A 53 10.79 -4.83 -3.57
CA TRP A 53 11.38 -4.03 -4.64
C TRP A 53 12.91 -4.02 -4.60
N GLY A 54 13.51 -3.91 -3.41
CA GLY A 54 14.96 -4.04 -3.25
C GLY A 54 15.50 -5.40 -3.70
N LYS A 55 14.80 -6.48 -3.35
CA LYS A 55 15.17 -7.85 -3.77
C LYS A 55 15.00 -8.05 -5.28
N LEU A 56 13.95 -7.51 -5.89
CA LEU A 56 13.78 -7.48 -7.34
C LEU A 56 14.93 -6.73 -8.03
N GLN A 57 15.26 -5.52 -7.56
CA GLN A 57 16.34 -4.71 -8.17
C GLN A 57 17.71 -5.37 -8.07
N SER A 58 17.98 -6.07 -6.95
CA SER A 58 19.22 -6.81 -6.76
C SER A 58 19.28 -8.15 -7.53
N GLY A 59 18.14 -8.60 -8.08
CA GLY A 59 18.02 -9.89 -8.75
C GLY A 59 17.92 -11.10 -7.80
N GLU A 60 17.74 -10.85 -6.49
CA GLU A 60 17.48 -11.89 -5.49
C GLU A 60 16.10 -12.54 -5.70
N LEU A 61 15.12 -11.73 -6.09
CA LEU A 61 13.80 -12.20 -6.56
C LEU A 61 13.67 -11.93 -8.06
N LYS A 62 12.92 -12.80 -8.75
CA LYS A 62 12.51 -12.59 -10.14
C LYS A 62 11.00 -12.43 -10.21
N CYS A 63 10.53 -11.92 -11.34
CA CYS A 63 9.11 -11.74 -11.60
C CYS A 63 8.30 -13.04 -11.48
N GLU A 64 8.90 -14.17 -11.84
CA GLU A 64 8.25 -15.49 -11.75
C GLU A 64 8.11 -16.01 -10.32
N ASP A 65 8.83 -15.41 -9.36
CA ASP A 65 8.80 -15.77 -7.94
C ASP A 65 7.74 -14.97 -7.17
N LEU A 66 7.10 -13.98 -7.81
CA LEU A 66 6.15 -13.08 -7.16
C LEU A 66 4.71 -13.61 -7.26
N THR A 67 3.99 -13.55 -6.13
CA THR A 67 2.56 -13.81 -6.05
C THR A 67 1.78 -12.51 -6.15
N ASP A 68 0.45 -12.61 -6.26
CA ASP A 68 -0.40 -11.43 -6.26
C ASP A 68 -0.25 -10.63 -4.97
N GLU A 69 -0.09 -11.26 -3.80
CA GLU A 69 0.17 -10.54 -2.54
C GLU A 69 1.49 -9.74 -2.60
N ASN A 70 2.54 -10.29 -3.20
CA ASN A 70 3.79 -9.57 -3.42
C ASN A 70 3.61 -8.38 -4.39
N PHE A 71 2.78 -8.56 -5.41
CA PHE A 71 2.44 -7.47 -6.33
C PHE A 71 1.55 -6.42 -5.68
N GLY A 72 0.64 -6.80 -4.78
CA GLY A 72 -0.14 -5.89 -3.94
C GLY A 72 0.77 -4.99 -3.12
N ALA A 73 1.68 -5.59 -2.34
CA ALA A 73 2.67 -4.84 -1.56
C ALA A 73 3.56 -3.93 -2.43
N LEU A 74 3.98 -4.38 -3.62
CA LEU A 74 4.68 -3.52 -4.59
C LEU A 74 3.81 -2.35 -5.06
N GLY A 75 2.53 -2.60 -5.33
CA GLY A 75 1.54 -1.57 -5.66
C GLY A 75 1.41 -0.51 -4.57
N GLU A 76 1.24 -0.95 -3.32
CA GLU A 76 1.21 -0.09 -2.12
C GLU A 76 2.48 0.77 -2.04
N TYR A 77 3.66 0.15 -2.15
CA TYR A 77 4.92 0.89 -2.14
C TYR A 77 4.99 1.96 -3.24
N PHE A 78 4.65 1.60 -4.48
CA PHE A 78 4.69 2.55 -5.58
C PHE A 78 3.64 3.64 -5.44
N MET A 79 2.44 3.32 -4.96
CA MET A 79 1.41 4.29 -4.68
C MET A 79 1.82 5.23 -3.55
N GLY A 80 2.41 4.73 -2.47
CA GLY A 80 3.01 5.52 -1.40
C GLY A 80 4.08 6.49 -1.90
N GLN A 81 4.98 6.05 -2.80
CA GLN A 81 5.96 6.96 -3.42
C GLN A 81 5.31 8.08 -4.25
N MET A 82 4.12 7.83 -4.83
CA MET A 82 3.40 8.79 -5.65
C MET A 82 2.48 9.72 -4.84
N ALA A 83 1.79 9.18 -3.85
CA ALA A 83 0.76 9.86 -3.05
C ALA A 83 1.33 10.49 -1.78
N GLY A 84 2.49 10.02 -1.30
CA GLY A 84 3.07 10.43 -0.02
C GLY A 84 2.07 10.21 1.12
N ASP A 85 2.01 11.19 2.04
CA ASP A 85 1.11 11.18 3.21
C ASP A 85 -0.40 11.05 2.86
N SER A 86 -0.78 11.18 1.58
CA SER A 86 -2.17 11.01 1.14
C SER A 86 -2.54 9.56 0.81
N HIS A 87 -1.59 8.62 0.81
CA HIS A 87 -1.82 7.25 0.36
C HIS A 87 -2.92 6.53 1.16
N GLU A 88 -2.87 6.58 2.48
CA GLU A 88 -3.90 6.00 3.34
C GLU A 88 -5.30 6.56 3.04
N ALA A 89 -5.41 7.87 2.81
CA ALA A 89 -6.68 8.48 2.42
C ALA A 89 -7.16 8.00 1.03
N MET A 90 -6.23 7.63 0.14
CA MET A 90 -6.56 7.02 -1.15
C MET A 90 -7.05 5.58 -0.98
N ASN A 91 -6.42 4.74 -0.17
CA ASN A 91 -6.89 3.37 0.10
C ASN A 91 -8.31 3.42 0.66
N ASN A 92 -8.56 4.30 1.63
CA ASN A 92 -9.89 4.51 2.19
C ASN A 92 -10.93 4.95 1.16
N MET A 93 -10.53 5.81 0.22
CA MET A 93 -11.39 6.21 -0.90
C MET A 93 -11.65 5.03 -1.84
N MET A 94 -10.65 4.19 -2.13
CA MET A 94 -10.78 3.01 -2.97
C MET A 94 -11.73 2.01 -2.36
N ILE A 95 -11.52 1.67 -1.09
CA ILE A 95 -12.39 0.76 -0.34
C ILE A 95 -13.83 1.28 -0.32
N ALA A 96 -14.03 2.58 -0.12
CA ALA A 96 -15.38 3.17 -0.13
C ALA A 96 -16.10 3.08 -1.49
N MET A 97 -15.35 2.98 -2.59
CA MET A 97 -15.91 2.93 -3.95
C MET A 97 -15.96 1.52 -4.54
N LEU A 98 -14.99 0.69 -4.22
CA LEU A 98 -14.72 -0.59 -4.87
C LEU A 98 -14.73 -1.77 -3.93
N ASP A 99 -14.86 -1.56 -2.61
CA ASP A 99 -14.58 -2.51 -1.53
C ASP A 99 -13.09 -2.85 -1.35
N GLU A 100 -12.78 -3.67 -0.33
CA GLU A 100 -11.42 -4.09 0.02
C GLU A 100 -10.77 -4.91 -1.10
N GLU A 101 -11.51 -5.82 -1.75
CA GLU A 101 -10.99 -6.64 -2.84
C GLU A 101 -10.64 -5.77 -4.06
N GLY A 102 -11.47 -4.76 -4.34
CA GLY A 102 -11.22 -3.83 -5.43
C GLY A 102 -10.02 -2.90 -5.22
N GLU A 103 -9.67 -2.60 -3.96
CA GLU A 103 -8.44 -1.88 -3.61
C GLU A 103 -7.20 -2.77 -3.82
N GLU A 104 -7.24 -4.00 -3.31
CA GLU A 104 -6.13 -4.95 -3.43
C GLU A 104 -5.85 -5.27 -4.90
N GLU A 105 -6.88 -5.55 -5.72
CA GLU A 105 -6.73 -5.81 -7.16
C GLU A 105 -6.06 -4.63 -7.88
N MET A 106 -6.33 -3.39 -7.43
CA MET A 106 -5.69 -2.22 -8.01
C MET A 106 -4.20 -2.19 -7.68
N HIS A 107 -3.85 -2.46 -6.42
CA HIS A 107 -2.45 -2.53 -6.00
C HIS A 107 -1.71 -3.65 -6.71
N VAL A 108 -2.31 -4.83 -6.88
CA VAL A 108 -1.73 -5.92 -7.67
C VAL A 108 -1.46 -5.49 -9.12
N ALA A 109 -2.44 -4.91 -9.79
CA ALA A 109 -2.30 -4.46 -11.18
C ALA A 109 -1.24 -3.36 -11.30
N MET A 110 -1.17 -2.46 -10.33
CA MET A 110 -0.17 -1.40 -10.26
C MET A 110 1.24 -1.97 -10.05
N GLY A 111 1.42 -2.86 -9.07
CA GLY A 111 2.69 -3.51 -8.76
C GLY A 111 3.23 -4.30 -9.94
N LYS A 112 2.37 -5.08 -10.62
CA LYS A 112 2.72 -5.82 -11.85
C LYS A 112 3.26 -4.91 -12.97
N ARG A 113 2.59 -3.79 -13.20
CA ARG A 113 2.98 -2.82 -14.24
C ARG A 113 4.25 -2.07 -13.89
N MET A 114 4.33 -1.53 -12.66
CA MET A 114 5.40 -0.64 -12.24
C MET A 114 6.70 -1.39 -11.92
N SER A 115 6.62 -2.66 -11.51
CA SER A 115 7.78 -3.55 -11.43
C SER A 115 8.30 -4.01 -12.81
N ASN A 116 7.54 -3.75 -13.88
CA ASN A 116 7.78 -4.24 -15.25
C ASN A 116 7.77 -5.77 -15.39
N CYS A 117 7.23 -6.49 -14.39
CA CYS A 117 7.02 -7.92 -14.49
C CYS A 117 5.89 -8.27 -15.46
N GLU A 118 4.81 -7.48 -15.45
CA GLU A 118 3.71 -7.59 -16.41
C GLU A 118 3.24 -6.19 -16.85
N PRO A 119 3.95 -5.53 -17.78
CA PRO A 119 3.66 -4.15 -18.17
C PRO A 119 2.27 -3.95 -18.81
N ASN A 120 1.64 -5.04 -19.25
CA ASN A 120 0.31 -5.05 -19.87
C ASN A 120 -0.78 -5.64 -18.95
N ALA A 121 -0.50 -5.86 -17.65
CA ALA A 121 -1.49 -6.42 -16.72
C ALA A 121 -2.80 -5.62 -16.78
N ALA A 122 -3.95 -6.27 -16.84
CA ALA A 122 -5.23 -5.55 -16.95
C ALA A 122 -5.47 -4.69 -15.70
N MET A 123 -5.98 -3.47 -15.89
CA MET A 123 -6.54 -2.70 -14.78
C MET A 123 -8.00 -3.11 -14.62
N PRO A 124 -8.54 -3.22 -13.38
CA PRO A 124 -9.93 -3.57 -13.17
C PRO A 124 -10.88 -2.63 -13.93
N GLN A 125 -11.77 -3.17 -14.79
CA GLN A 125 -12.65 -2.35 -15.65
C GLN A 125 -13.52 -1.37 -14.87
N ASN A 126 -13.90 -1.73 -13.64
CA ASN A 126 -14.69 -0.88 -12.73
C ASN A 126 -13.98 0.45 -12.43
N MET A 127 -12.65 0.49 -12.54
CA MET A 127 -11.82 1.68 -12.31
C MET A 127 -11.73 2.62 -13.52
N MET A 128 -11.63 2.07 -14.73
CA MET A 128 -11.55 2.89 -15.96
C MET A 128 -12.87 3.62 -16.23
N ASN A 129 -13.99 3.02 -15.85
CA ASN A 129 -15.32 3.53 -16.17
C ASN A 129 -15.91 4.43 -15.06
N GLY A 130 -15.41 4.30 -13.82
CA GLY A 130 -15.96 4.98 -12.63
C GLY A 130 -15.51 6.42 -12.42
N GLY A 131 -14.68 6.98 -13.30
CA GLY A 131 -14.14 8.34 -13.10
C GLY A 131 -13.15 8.46 -11.93
N MET A 132 -12.89 7.38 -11.18
CA MET A 132 -11.91 7.37 -10.09
C MET A 132 -10.49 7.60 -10.60
N MET A 133 -10.12 6.93 -11.70
CA MET A 133 -8.84 7.18 -12.37
C MET A 133 -8.72 8.64 -12.82
N GLN A 134 -9.83 9.23 -13.28
CA GLN A 134 -9.91 10.63 -13.66
C GLN A 134 -9.89 11.58 -12.45
N MET A 135 -10.39 11.15 -11.29
CA MET A 135 -10.35 11.91 -10.04
C MET A 135 -8.95 11.90 -9.43
N MET A 136 -8.27 10.75 -9.41
CA MET A 136 -6.86 10.63 -9.03
C MET A 136 -5.95 11.43 -9.96
N MET A 137 -6.11 11.27 -11.29
CA MET A 137 -5.29 11.97 -12.29
C MET A 137 -5.61 13.46 -12.44
N GLY A 138 -6.87 13.84 -12.30
CA GLY A 138 -7.39 15.17 -12.66
C GLY A 138 -7.70 16.08 -11.48
N GLY A 139 -7.86 15.52 -10.27
CA GLY A 139 -8.18 16.26 -9.05
C GLY A 139 -6.98 16.83 -8.29
N GLY A 140 -5.75 16.66 -8.80
CA GLY A 140 -4.53 17.14 -8.13
C GLY A 140 -4.07 16.28 -6.95
N MET A 141 -4.84 15.26 -6.55
CA MET A 141 -4.45 14.27 -5.54
C MET A 141 -3.21 13.48 -5.95
N MET A 142 -3.08 13.18 -7.24
CA MET A 142 -1.91 12.56 -7.83
C MET A 142 -1.28 13.55 -8.81
N GLY A 143 -1.04 14.79 -8.35
CA GLY A 143 -0.69 15.96 -9.17
C GLY A 143 0.52 15.84 -10.12
N ASN A 144 1.21 14.69 -10.13
CA ASN A 144 2.28 14.33 -11.05
C ASN A 144 1.89 13.28 -12.11
N TRP A 145 0.65 12.79 -12.10
CA TRP A 145 0.15 11.75 -13.01
C TRP A 145 -0.36 12.33 -14.33
N SER A 146 -0.85 13.57 -14.32
CA SER A 146 -1.58 14.21 -15.42
C SER A 146 -0.74 14.50 -16.68
N ASN A 147 0.58 14.27 -16.66
CA ASN A 147 1.41 14.42 -17.84
C ASN A 147 1.31 13.15 -18.71
N SER A 148 0.24 13.07 -19.50
CA SER A 148 -0.18 11.88 -20.26
C SER A 148 0.84 11.41 -21.31
N SER A 149 1.79 12.27 -21.68
CA SER A 149 2.94 11.96 -22.53
C SER A 149 4.12 11.35 -21.75
N ALA A 150 4.18 11.51 -20.42
CA ALA A 150 5.09 10.80 -19.55
C ALA A 150 4.56 9.40 -19.21
N LEU A 151 3.25 9.19 -19.14
CA LEU A 151 2.68 7.87 -18.81
C LEU A 151 3.00 6.79 -19.84
N ASN A 152 2.89 7.09 -21.13
CA ASN A 152 3.26 6.13 -22.18
C ASN A 152 4.77 5.79 -22.14
N ASN A 153 5.60 6.68 -21.60
CA ASN A 153 7.05 6.50 -21.47
C ASN A 153 7.50 5.96 -20.10
N ASN A 154 6.74 6.20 -19.01
CA ASN A 154 7.00 5.70 -17.65
C ASN A 154 6.44 4.31 -17.43
N PHE A 155 5.33 3.94 -18.09
CA PHE A 155 4.85 2.56 -18.11
C PHE A 155 5.70 1.64 -18.99
N THR A 156 6.52 2.18 -19.90
CA THR A 156 7.44 1.42 -20.74
C THR A 156 8.90 1.47 -20.26
N ASN A 157 9.25 2.31 -19.28
CA ASN A 157 10.59 2.40 -18.70
C ASN A 157 10.56 2.79 -17.20
N PRO A 158 10.52 1.81 -16.28
CA PRO A 158 10.58 2.05 -14.83
C PRO A 158 11.90 2.70 -14.39
N MET A 159 12.96 2.56 -15.19
CA MET A 159 14.28 3.15 -14.94
C MET A 159 14.27 4.69 -14.96
N SER A 160 13.22 5.33 -15.51
CA SER A 160 13.12 6.80 -15.53
C SER A 160 12.63 7.40 -14.20
N MET A 161 12.20 6.57 -13.24
CA MET A 161 11.80 7.03 -11.90
C MET A 161 12.95 7.13 -10.89
N MET A 162 14.17 6.69 -11.25
CA MET A 162 15.37 6.77 -10.39
C MET A 162 15.93 8.20 -10.16
N ASN A 163 15.14 9.25 -10.40
CA ASN A 163 15.59 10.65 -10.19
C ASN A 163 14.75 11.45 -9.19
N PHE A 164 13.92 10.79 -8.38
CA PHE A 164 13.34 11.42 -7.19
C PHE A 164 14.20 11.04 -5.99
N GLY A 165 15.23 11.85 -5.77
CA GLY A 165 16.08 11.82 -4.58
C GLY A 165 15.48 12.61 -3.43
#